data_AF-A0A1Q9P407-F1
#
_entry.id   AF-A0A1Q9P407-F1
#
_cell.length_a   1.000
_cell.length_b   1.000
_cell.length_c   1.000
_cell.angle_alpha   90.00
_cell.angle_beta   90.00
_cell.angle_gamma   90.00
#
_symmetry.space_group_name_H-M   'P 1'
#
loop_
_entity.id
_entity.type
_entity.pdbx_description
1 polymer ?
#
loop_
_entity_poly.entity_id
_entity_poly.type
_entity_poly.pdbx_seq_one_letter_code
_entity_poly.pdbx_strand_id
1 'polypeptide(L)'
;MCSIMQIKLIKYVLGVILIINIAIISIVTAQNLPNSSGNLALATLPAGTSYFPSDEPLQVNQIDPNEECFVPCNQIYRGQVKDGIPSVDNPTFVNPGDENEPHPREKVIGIVVGGITRAYPFDVLNWHEIVNDVFDGVHISVTYCPLTGSGCVIPTAALGNAELGTSGFLYENNLVFYDRNTDTEFSQMGLVGIRGELSGVEVEYSPAVETTWEAWQRLHPETQVLSRETGIVRDYDRYPYGTYKSDKSIYFPSTYNDNEAPYNLYHEKTLTQILRIDDQVLLLPFPELDKNQVFNHQFNNKDLLTLYEPDEALALTYSSIVNDIALEFSSYQDSSNSLNIDLTLDLQLFIDESNTIWNFNGLAISGPLQGEQLTLIATYNAFWFAASTFHSSANILVIDGENIQFDVTPELQDTDFVSFSPFFFAGLLVLIVPVYILRRKDKL
;
A
#
# COMPACT_ATOMS: atom_id res chain seq x y z
N MET A 1 -27.91 -4.80 -55.33
CA MET A 1 -26.50 -5.22 -55.53
C MET A 1 -25.50 -4.06 -55.70
N CYS A 2 -25.87 -2.78 -55.51
CA CYS A 2 -24.93 -1.65 -55.69
C CYS A 2 -24.34 -1.07 -54.38
N SER A 3 -24.86 -1.43 -53.19
CA SER A 3 -24.37 -0.87 -51.91
C SER A 3 -23.28 -1.69 -51.20
N ILE A 4 -23.05 -2.95 -51.59
CA ILE A 4 -22.03 -3.80 -50.96
C ILE A 4 -20.63 -3.57 -51.59
N MET A 5 -20.59 -3.06 -52.82
CA MET A 5 -19.32 -2.82 -53.55
C MET A 5 -18.62 -1.53 -53.10
N GLN A 6 -19.37 -0.50 -52.67
CA GLN A 6 -18.77 0.76 -52.17
C GLN A 6 -18.11 0.61 -50.79
N ILE A 7 -18.63 -0.26 -49.91
CA ILE A 7 -18.06 -0.48 -48.57
C ILE A 7 -16.72 -1.23 -48.65
N LYS A 8 -16.55 -2.15 -49.61
CA LYS A 8 -15.27 -2.85 -49.83
C LYS A 8 -14.19 -1.94 -50.42
N LEU A 9 -14.55 -0.95 -51.25
CA LEU A 9 -13.59 -0.01 -51.82
C LEU A 9 -13.08 0.99 -50.77
N ILE A 10 -13.94 1.45 -49.85
CA ILE A 10 -13.55 2.39 -48.78
C ILE A 10 -12.61 1.74 -47.76
N LYS A 11 -12.82 0.46 -47.41
CA LYS A 11 -11.90 -0.28 -46.53
C LYS A 11 -10.52 -0.52 -47.17
N TYR A 12 -10.47 -0.70 -48.49
CA TYR A 12 -9.21 -0.89 -49.21
C TYR A 12 -8.41 0.42 -49.31
N VAL A 13 -9.08 1.56 -49.54
CA VAL A 13 -8.42 2.87 -49.60
C VAL A 13 -7.91 3.32 -48.22
N LEU A 14 -8.64 3.05 -47.14
CA LEU A 14 -8.19 3.34 -45.77
C LEU A 14 -7.01 2.45 -45.33
N GLY A 15 -6.99 1.17 -45.74
CA GLY A 15 -5.87 0.27 -45.47
C GLY A 15 -4.57 0.67 -46.17
N VAL A 16 -4.64 1.19 -47.40
CA VAL A 16 -3.45 1.64 -48.16
C VAL A 16 -2.91 2.97 -47.61
N ILE A 17 -3.76 3.87 -47.13
CA ILE A 17 -3.32 5.13 -46.49
C ILE A 17 -2.63 4.88 -45.14
N LEU A 18 -3.05 3.85 -44.39
CA LEU A 18 -2.41 3.48 -43.11
C LEU A 18 -1.00 2.87 -43.32
N ILE A 19 -0.82 2.06 -44.36
CA ILE A 19 0.49 1.45 -44.68
C ILE A 19 1.50 2.47 -45.21
N ILE A 20 1.05 3.49 -45.96
CA ILE A 20 1.93 4.57 -46.45
C ILE A 20 2.39 5.48 -45.30
N ASN A 21 1.54 5.76 -44.30
CA ASN A 21 1.94 6.56 -43.14
C ASN A 21 2.94 5.83 -42.22
N ILE A 22 2.81 4.51 -42.04
CA ILE A 22 3.77 3.72 -41.26
C ILE A 22 5.14 3.67 -41.96
N ALA A 23 5.18 3.55 -43.29
CA ALA A 23 6.43 3.54 -44.05
C ALA A 23 7.17 4.90 -44.03
N ILE A 24 6.46 6.03 -43.95
CA ILE A 24 7.08 7.37 -43.87
C ILE A 24 7.64 7.62 -42.46
N ILE A 25 6.98 7.14 -41.41
CA ILE A 25 7.48 7.26 -40.02
C ILE A 25 8.76 6.43 -39.83
N SER A 26 8.88 5.26 -40.45
CA SER A 26 10.10 4.44 -40.39
C SER A 26 11.28 5.00 -41.20
N ILE A 27 11.05 5.87 -42.18
CA ILE A 27 12.12 6.52 -42.97
C ILE A 27 12.61 7.80 -42.29
N VAL A 28 11.76 8.48 -41.52
CA VAL A 28 12.13 9.71 -40.80
C VAL A 28 12.90 9.42 -39.49
N THR A 29 12.73 8.25 -38.88
CA THR A 29 13.51 7.84 -37.69
C THR A 29 14.91 7.31 -38.01
N ALA A 30 15.22 7.02 -39.29
CA ALA A 30 16.53 6.49 -39.70
C ALA A 30 17.56 7.56 -40.12
N GLN A 31 17.20 8.85 -40.16
CA GLN A 31 18.08 9.92 -40.68
C GLN A 31 18.59 10.94 -39.65
N ASN A 32 18.31 10.78 -38.35
CA ASN A 32 18.80 11.66 -37.30
C ASN A 32 19.56 10.91 -36.18
N LEU A 33 20.57 10.13 -36.56
CA LEU A 33 21.60 9.66 -35.63
C LEU A 33 22.84 10.57 -35.74
N PRO A 34 23.23 11.31 -34.69
CA PRO A 34 24.53 11.95 -34.65
C PRO A 34 25.62 10.89 -34.46
N ASN A 35 26.55 10.81 -35.42
CA ASN A 35 27.84 10.16 -35.23
C ASN A 35 28.65 10.93 -34.18
N SER A 36 28.84 10.36 -32.99
CA SER A 36 29.93 10.74 -32.10
C SER A 36 30.58 9.52 -31.48
N SER A 37 31.60 9.02 -32.17
CA SER A 37 32.68 8.25 -31.57
C SER A 37 33.47 9.17 -30.62
N GLY A 38 33.09 9.16 -29.35
CA GLY A 38 33.79 9.80 -28.25
C GLY A 38 33.81 8.84 -27.07
N ASN A 39 35.01 8.48 -26.61
CA ASN A 39 35.25 7.59 -25.48
C ASN A 39 34.38 7.97 -24.27
N LEU A 40 33.41 7.13 -23.92
CA LEU A 40 32.76 7.13 -22.61
C LEU A 40 33.78 6.59 -21.62
N ALA A 41 34.56 7.48 -21.01
CA ALA A 41 35.21 7.16 -19.75
C ALA A 41 34.08 6.87 -18.74
N LEU A 42 33.99 5.62 -18.27
CA LEU A 42 33.23 5.30 -17.07
C LEU A 42 33.74 6.21 -15.95
N ALA A 43 32.94 7.20 -15.57
CA ALA A 43 33.13 7.87 -14.31
C ALA A 43 32.78 6.84 -13.22
N THR A 44 33.79 6.15 -12.70
CA THR A 44 33.70 5.37 -11.48
C THR A 44 33.31 6.34 -10.36
N LEU A 45 32.04 6.30 -9.94
CA LEU A 45 31.61 6.93 -8.70
C LEU A 45 32.35 6.21 -7.55
N PRO A 46 32.95 6.93 -6.60
CA PRO A 46 33.62 6.28 -5.48
C PRO A 46 32.58 5.53 -4.65
N ALA A 47 32.82 4.24 -4.43
CA ALA A 47 32.15 3.48 -3.39
C ALA A 47 32.42 4.14 -2.03
N GLY A 48 31.38 4.61 -1.33
CA GLY A 48 31.50 5.14 0.02
C GLY A 48 30.77 6.45 0.35
N THR A 49 29.87 6.96 -0.50
CA THR A 49 29.03 8.10 -0.10
C THR A 49 27.93 7.63 0.87
N SER A 50 28.09 7.95 2.15
CA SER A 50 27.01 7.94 3.13
C SER A 50 25.88 8.85 2.65
N TYR A 51 24.67 8.30 2.52
CA TYR A 51 23.46 9.03 2.12
C TYR A 51 22.81 9.72 3.34
N PHE A 52 23.63 10.40 4.14
CA PHE A 52 23.13 11.47 5.00
C PHE A 52 23.35 12.78 4.25
N PRO A 53 22.55 13.82 4.52
CA PRO A 53 22.63 15.06 3.77
C PRO A 53 24.08 15.56 3.82
N SER A 54 24.51 16.24 2.76
CA SER A 54 25.58 17.21 2.90
C SER A 54 25.40 17.95 4.24
N ASP A 55 26.49 18.28 4.94
CA ASP A 55 26.43 19.19 6.11
C ASP A 55 25.81 20.58 5.77
N GLU A 56 25.47 20.80 4.49
CA GLU A 56 24.53 21.81 4.01
C GLU A 56 23.07 21.30 4.20
N PRO A 57 22.25 21.94 5.05
CA PRO A 57 20.83 21.62 5.12
C PRO A 57 20.24 21.72 3.72
N LEU A 58 19.54 20.67 3.26
CA LEU A 58 18.64 20.79 2.12
C LEU A 58 17.80 22.02 2.42
N GLN A 59 17.95 23.07 1.59
CA GLN A 59 17.13 24.26 1.69
C GLN A 59 15.70 23.74 1.73
N VAL A 60 15.04 23.89 2.88
CA VAL A 60 13.62 23.57 3.02
C VAL A 60 12.97 24.42 1.95
N ASN A 61 12.62 23.82 0.81
CA ASN A 61 11.77 24.46 -0.16
C ASN A 61 10.48 24.66 0.61
N GLN A 62 10.36 25.89 1.12
CA GLN A 62 9.19 26.38 1.83
C GLN A 62 8.05 26.12 0.88
N ILE A 63 7.20 25.16 1.25
CA ILE A 63 5.89 25.02 0.63
C ILE A 63 5.30 26.43 0.64
N ASP A 64 4.87 26.90 -0.53
CA ASP A 64 4.37 28.27 -0.64
C ASP A 64 3.26 28.39 0.40
N PRO A 65 3.34 29.34 1.36
CA PRO A 65 2.31 29.48 2.39
C PRO A 65 0.91 29.77 1.80
N ASN A 66 0.83 30.13 0.52
CA ASN A 66 -0.42 30.35 -0.21
C ASN A 66 -0.91 29.10 -0.96
N GLU A 67 -0.16 28.00 -0.94
CA GLU A 67 -0.57 26.73 -1.52
C GLU A 67 -1.64 26.07 -0.65
N GLU A 68 -2.71 25.57 -1.25
CA GLU A 68 -3.77 24.86 -0.52
C GLU A 68 -3.38 23.40 -0.35
N CYS A 69 -3.20 22.97 0.91
CA CYS A 69 -2.97 21.58 1.27
C CYS A 69 -4.17 21.04 2.07
N PHE A 70 -4.49 19.76 1.89
CA PHE A 70 -5.53 19.07 2.67
C PHE A 70 -5.12 18.89 4.13
N VAL A 71 -3.82 18.67 4.37
CA VAL A 71 -3.19 18.67 5.71
C VAL A 71 -2.46 19.99 5.92
N PRO A 72 -2.13 20.41 7.16
CA PRO A 72 -1.38 21.65 7.37
C PRO A 72 -0.06 21.66 6.59
N CYS A 73 0.08 22.56 5.61
CA CYS A 73 1.26 22.60 4.73
C CYS A 73 2.58 22.71 5.51
N ASN A 74 2.57 23.38 6.66
CA ASN A 74 3.73 23.55 7.54
C ASN A 74 4.15 22.27 8.30
N GLN A 75 3.39 21.18 8.17
CA GLN A 75 3.71 19.85 8.71
C GLN A 75 4.21 18.87 7.63
N ILE A 76 4.34 19.33 6.38
CA ILE A 76 4.96 18.55 5.31
C ILE A 76 6.44 18.93 5.24
N TYR A 77 7.32 17.95 5.46
CA TYR A 77 8.76 18.14 5.55
C TYR A 77 9.48 17.56 4.34
N ARG A 78 10.50 18.26 3.83
CA ARG A 78 11.33 17.74 2.74
C ARG A 78 12.48 16.90 3.31
N GLY A 79 12.48 15.60 3.00
CA GLY A 79 13.56 14.68 3.34
C GLY A 79 14.55 14.44 2.20
N GLN A 80 14.09 14.51 0.95
CA GLN A 80 14.88 14.34 -0.27
C GLN A 80 14.40 15.28 -1.37
N VAL A 81 15.14 15.38 -2.47
CA VAL A 81 14.62 15.98 -3.71
C VAL A 81 13.54 15.07 -4.33
N LYS A 82 12.65 15.62 -5.16
CA LYS A 82 11.70 14.82 -5.95
C LYS A 82 12.47 13.77 -6.77
N ASP A 83 12.00 12.52 -6.73
CA ASP A 83 12.64 11.34 -7.31
C ASP A 83 14.08 11.08 -6.79
N GLY A 84 14.45 11.66 -5.65
CA GLY A 84 15.77 11.42 -5.01
C GLY A 84 15.97 9.97 -4.57
N ILE A 85 14.87 9.27 -4.31
CA ILE A 85 14.79 7.82 -4.09
C ILE A 85 14.03 7.25 -5.30
N PRO A 86 14.74 6.80 -6.34
CA PRO A 86 14.10 6.44 -7.61
C PRO A 86 13.23 5.18 -7.46
N SER A 87 11.98 5.25 -7.94
CA SER A 87 11.07 4.11 -8.02
C SER A 87 11.56 3.04 -9.01
N VAL A 88 11.07 1.81 -8.87
CA VAL A 88 11.26 0.75 -9.88
C VAL A 88 10.04 0.75 -10.80
N ASP A 89 10.20 1.25 -12.02
CA ASP A 89 9.07 1.43 -12.96
C ASP A 89 8.94 0.31 -14.00
N ASN A 90 9.99 -0.50 -14.16
CA ASN A 90 10.00 -1.65 -15.07
C ASN A 90 10.54 -2.89 -14.32
N PRO A 91 9.79 -3.40 -13.33
CA PRO A 91 10.26 -4.50 -12.51
C PRO A 91 10.48 -5.75 -13.35
N THR A 92 11.56 -6.45 -13.07
CA THR A 92 11.81 -7.81 -13.57
C THR A 92 11.76 -8.77 -12.40
N PHE A 93 11.43 -10.03 -12.67
CA PHE A 93 11.22 -11.03 -11.63
C PHE A 93 12.04 -12.28 -11.90
N VAL A 94 12.54 -12.89 -10.82
CA VAL A 94 13.14 -14.22 -10.85
C VAL A 94 12.10 -15.25 -10.39
N ASN A 95 12.24 -16.47 -10.91
CA ASN A 95 11.31 -17.56 -10.60
C ASN A 95 11.76 -18.30 -9.32
N PRO A 96 10.85 -19.08 -8.70
CA PRO A 96 11.21 -19.97 -7.59
C PRO A 96 12.40 -20.90 -7.93
N GLY A 97 13.31 -21.07 -6.98
CA GLY A 97 14.53 -21.87 -7.08
C GLY A 97 15.72 -21.19 -7.77
N ASP A 98 15.62 -19.90 -8.12
CA ASP A 98 16.74 -19.14 -8.68
C ASP A 98 17.83 -18.85 -7.62
N GLU A 99 19.09 -18.78 -8.03
CA GLU A 99 20.20 -18.48 -7.11
C GLU A 99 20.17 -17.05 -6.56
N ASN A 100 19.41 -16.16 -7.22
CA ASN A 100 19.25 -14.76 -6.84
C ASN A 100 18.01 -14.49 -5.98
N GLU A 101 17.38 -15.54 -5.44
CA GLU A 101 16.31 -15.38 -4.47
C GLU A 101 16.78 -14.63 -3.20
N PRO A 102 15.86 -13.94 -2.50
CA PRO A 102 16.16 -13.37 -1.20
C PRO A 102 16.60 -14.44 -0.19
N HIS A 103 17.36 -14.01 0.81
CA HIS A 103 17.63 -14.86 1.96
C HIS A 103 16.31 -15.31 2.61
N PRO A 104 16.18 -16.56 3.14
CA PRO A 104 14.93 -17.07 3.71
C PRO A 104 14.28 -16.15 4.77
N ARG A 105 15.12 -15.48 5.57
CA ARG A 105 14.68 -14.52 6.61
C ARG A 105 14.48 -13.08 6.13
N GLU A 106 14.75 -12.78 4.85
CA GLU A 106 14.46 -11.46 4.28
C GLU A 106 12.95 -11.22 4.32
N LYS A 107 12.51 -10.03 4.77
CA LYS A 107 11.07 -9.72 4.76
C LYS A 107 10.65 -9.36 3.34
N VAL A 108 9.44 -9.74 2.97
CA VAL A 108 8.83 -9.46 1.66
C VAL A 108 7.43 -8.91 1.86
N ILE A 109 6.98 -8.07 0.93
CA ILE A 109 5.56 -7.84 0.69
C ILE A 109 5.12 -8.84 -0.38
N GLY A 110 4.23 -9.76 -0.03
CA GLY A 110 3.61 -10.73 -0.93
C GLY A 110 2.25 -10.23 -1.43
N ILE A 111 2.00 -10.42 -2.72
CA ILE A 111 0.78 -9.97 -3.40
C ILE A 111 0.21 -11.11 -4.22
N VAL A 112 -1.12 -11.27 -4.16
CA VAL A 112 -1.87 -12.20 -5.01
C VAL A 112 -2.94 -11.43 -5.78
N VAL A 113 -2.81 -11.37 -7.10
CA VAL A 113 -3.81 -10.73 -7.98
C VAL A 113 -4.12 -11.67 -9.14
N GLY A 114 -5.39 -12.05 -9.28
CA GLY A 114 -5.83 -12.92 -10.38
C GLY A 114 -5.12 -14.30 -10.41
N GLY A 115 -4.66 -14.80 -9.26
CA GLY A 115 -3.87 -16.04 -9.15
C GLY A 115 -2.38 -15.90 -9.47
N ILE A 116 -1.92 -14.71 -9.86
CA ILE A 116 -0.50 -14.41 -10.00
C ILE A 116 0.04 -13.99 -8.63
N THR A 117 1.08 -14.67 -8.17
CA THR A 117 1.76 -14.39 -6.90
C THR A 117 3.11 -13.72 -7.16
N ARG A 118 3.33 -12.57 -6.53
CA ARG A 118 4.62 -11.87 -6.57
C ARG A 118 5.07 -11.43 -5.18
N ALA A 119 6.37 -11.39 -4.96
CA ALA A 119 6.97 -10.89 -3.75
C ALA A 119 7.94 -9.72 -4.02
N TYR A 120 7.93 -8.74 -3.13
CA TYR A 120 8.75 -7.53 -3.20
C TYR A 120 9.63 -7.48 -1.95
N PRO A 121 10.92 -7.84 -2.05
CA PRO A 121 11.85 -7.88 -0.92
C PRO A 121 12.09 -6.52 -0.27
N PHE A 122 12.16 -6.50 1.06
CA PHE A 122 12.37 -5.27 1.82
C PHE A 122 13.75 -4.69 1.52
N ASP A 123 14.78 -5.51 1.34
CA ASP A 123 16.10 -5.07 0.92
C ASP A 123 16.07 -4.17 -0.33
N VAL A 124 15.26 -4.47 -1.35
CA VAL A 124 15.02 -3.59 -2.50
C VAL A 124 14.14 -2.40 -2.12
N LEU A 125 13.02 -2.63 -1.44
CA LEU A 125 12.07 -1.58 -1.08
C LEU A 125 12.68 -0.50 -0.16
N ASN A 126 13.65 -0.85 0.69
CA ASN A 126 14.39 0.10 1.53
C ASN A 126 15.19 1.13 0.71
N TRP A 127 15.50 0.84 -0.55
CA TRP A 127 16.28 1.73 -1.42
C TRP A 127 15.46 2.42 -2.51
N HIS A 128 14.24 1.95 -2.75
CA HIS A 128 13.39 2.41 -3.85
C HIS A 128 12.05 2.97 -3.40
N GLU A 129 11.54 2.52 -2.25
CA GLU A 129 10.25 2.89 -1.63
C GLU A 129 9.01 2.60 -2.48
N ILE A 130 9.10 2.56 -3.81
CA ILE A 130 7.99 2.38 -4.74
C ILE A 130 8.39 1.44 -5.88
N VAL A 131 7.53 0.48 -6.18
CA VAL A 131 7.60 -0.39 -7.36
C VAL A 131 6.27 -0.30 -8.11
N ASN A 132 6.30 0.19 -9.34
CA ASN A 132 5.13 0.22 -10.22
C ASN A 132 5.08 -1.10 -11.00
N ASP A 133 3.97 -1.84 -10.87
CA ASP A 133 3.83 -3.17 -11.45
C ASP A 133 2.46 -3.38 -12.10
N VAL A 134 2.39 -4.38 -12.98
CA VAL A 134 1.19 -4.74 -13.73
C VAL A 134 0.94 -6.25 -13.64
N PHE A 135 -0.25 -6.61 -13.17
CA PHE A 135 -0.75 -7.98 -13.04
C PHE A 135 -1.88 -8.21 -14.06
N ASP A 136 -1.58 -8.84 -15.19
CA ASP A 136 -2.55 -9.10 -16.26
C ASP A 136 -3.42 -7.86 -16.63
N GLY A 137 -2.77 -6.70 -16.74
CA GLY A 137 -3.42 -5.41 -17.04
C GLY A 137 -3.96 -4.65 -15.83
N VAL A 138 -3.89 -5.21 -14.62
CA VAL A 138 -4.18 -4.50 -13.37
C VAL A 138 -2.94 -3.71 -12.94
N HIS A 139 -3.00 -2.39 -12.98
CA HIS A 139 -1.93 -1.51 -12.54
C HIS A 139 -1.96 -1.30 -11.04
N ILE A 140 -0.83 -1.57 -10.39
CA ILE A 140 -0.65 -1.36 -8.96
C ILE A 140 0.69 -0.68 -8.69
N SER A 141 0.80 -0.04 -7.54
CA SER A 141 2.06 0.45 -7.00
C SER A 141 2.27 -0.11 -5.60
N VAL A 142 3.36 -0.85 -5.42
CA VAL A 142 3.81 -1.31 -4.10
C VAL A 142 4.62 -0.19 -3.48
N THR A 143 4.16 0.32 -2.35
CA THR A 143 4.81 1.42 -1.63
C THR A 143 5.29 0.93 -0.27
N TYR A 144 6.48 1.30 0.13
CA TYR A 144 7.06 0.97 1.42
C TYR A 144 7.82 2.17 1.98
N CYS A 145 7.50 2.57 3.22
CA CYS A 145 8.20 3.65 3.91
C CYS A 145 9.07 3.07 5.04
N PRO A 146 10.40 3.02 4.89
CA PRO A 146 11.31 2.47 5.91
C PRO A 146 11.29 3.25 7.23
N LEU A 147 10.91 4.54 7.18
CA LEU A 147 10.82 5.38 8.38
C LEU A 147 9.62 5.01 9.27
N THR A 148 8.54 4.52 8.67
CA THR A 148 7.32 4.16 9.40
C THR A 148 7.02 2.67 9.34
N GLY A 149 7.88 1.88 8.68
CA GLY A 149 7.70 0.44 8.52
C GLY A 149 6.42 0.07 7.79
N SER A 150 5.87 0.96 6.95
CA SER A 150 4.55 0.80 6.37
C SER A 150 4.58 0.42 4.89
N GLY A 151 3.95 -0.71 4.58
CA GLY A 151 3.79 -1.25 3.23
C GLY A 151 2.34 -1.17 2.73
N CYS A 152 2.08 -0.38 1.70
CA CYS A 152 0.75 -0.27 1.09
C CYS A 152 0.81 -0.62 -0.40
N VAL A 153 -0.13 -1.43 -0.87
CA VAL A 153 -0.30 -1.74 -2.30
C VAL A 153 -1.46 -0.92 -2.83
N ILE A 154 -1.19 0.05 -3.69
CA ILE A 154 -2.19 0.99 -4.21
C ILE A 154 -2.58 0.58 -5.63
N PRO A 155 -3.83 0.12 -5.89
CA PRO A 155 -4.36 0.03 -7.25
C PRO A 155 -4.47 1.42 -7.86
N THR A 156 -3.89 1.61 -9.03
CA THR A 156 -3.81 2.96 -9.62
C THR A 156 -4.91 3.24 -10.65
N ALA A 157 -5.90 2.35 -10.78
CA ALA A 157 -7.03 2.51 -11.70
C ALA A 157 -7.82 3.80 -11.44
N ALA A 158 -8.08 4.14 -10.18
CA ALA A 158 -8.75 5.38 -9.78
C ALA A 158 -7.93 6.64 -10.12
N LEU A 159 -6.61 6.49 -10.28
CA LEU A 159 -5.66 7.52 -10.67
C LEU A 159 -5.36 7.51 -12.19
N GLY A 160 -6.18 6.80 -12.97
CA GLY A 160 -5.98 6.67 -14.42
C GLY A 160 -4.78 5.81 -14.79
N ASN A 161 -4.52 4.74 -14.02
CA ASN A 161 -3.35 3.85 -14.13
C ASN A 161 -2.01 4.60 -14.01
N ALA A 162 -1.96 5.64 -13.19
CA ALA A 162 -0.73 6.39 -12.95
C ALA A 162 0.39 5.47 -12.41
N GLU A 163 1.61 5.70 -12.87
CA GLU A 163 2.80 5.32 -12.11
C GLU A 163 2.97 6.31 -10.96
N LEU A 164 3.40 5.82 -9.80
CA LEU A 164 3.69 6.62 -8.62
C LEU A 164 5.20 6.86 -8.51
N GLY A 165 5.58 8.04 -8.02
CA GLY A 165 6.97 8.41 -7.75
C GLY A 165 7.17 8.92 -6.33
N THR A 166 8.43 9.05 -5.91
CA THR A 166 8.77 9.59 -4.59
C THR A 166 8.83 11.13 -4.67
N SER A 167 8.01 11.83 -3.89
CA SER A 167 7.99 13.31 -3.93
C SER A 167 9.20 13.94 -3.23
N GLY A 168 9.87 13.15 -2.38
CA GLY A 168 10.89 13.60 -1.43
C GLY A 168 10.32 14.34 -0.21
N PHE A 169 9.00 14.45 -0.11
CA PHE A 169 8.31 14.96 1.07
C PHE A 169 7.86 13.84 2.01
N LEU A 170 7.63 14.23 3.25
CA LEU A 170 7.15 13.41 4.34
C LEU A 170 6.04 14.16 5.07
N TYR A 171 5.00 13.44 5.47
CA TYR A 171 3.98 13.91 6.40
C TYR A 171 3.96 12.95 7.59
N GLU A 172 4.14 13.47 8.81
CA GLU A 172 4.26 12.64 10.02
C GLU A 172 5.31 11.50 9.89
N ASN A 173 6.50 11.83 9.34
CA ASN A 173 7.58 10.90 8.98
C ASN A 173 7.23 9.84 7.91
N ASN A 174 6.00 9.79 7.42
CA ASN A 174 5.55 8.83 6.43
C ASN A 174 5.77 9.34 4.99
N LEU A 175 5.98 8.41 4.07
CA LEU A 175 6.18 8.65 2.64
C LEU A 175 5.02 9.48 2.08
N VAL A 176 5.37 10.57 1.38
CA VAL A 176 4.46 11.25 0.45
C VAL A 176 4.86 10.84 -0.96
N PHE A 177 4.04 10.03 -1.62
CA PHE A 177 4.22 9.72 -3.03
C PHE A 177 3.51 10.76 -3.90
N TYR A 178 3.81 10.81 -5.20
CA TYR A 178 3.03 11.59 -6.15
C TYR A 178 2.60 10.72 -7.33
N ASP A 179 1.45 11.02 -7.92
CA ASP A 179 1.03 10.40 -9.17
C ASP A 179 1.63 11.16 -10.37
N ARG A 180 2.19 10.44 -11.34
CA ARG A 180 2.85 11.07 -12.50
C ARG A 180 1.87 11.66 -13.53
N ASN A 181 0.56 11.40 -13.39
CA ASN A 181 -0.44 11.92 -14.32
C ASN A 181 -0.79 13.39 -14.02
N THR A 182 -0.90 13.74 -12.73
CA THR A 182 -1.34 15.07 -12.28
C THR A 182 -0.33 15.77 -11.37
N ASP A 183 0.77 15.10 -10.99
CA ASP A 183 1.72 15.57 -9.99
C ASP A 183 1.08 15.80 -8.60
N THR A 184 -0.09 15.20 -8.31
CA THR A 184 -0.70 15.28 -6.99
C THR A 184 0.08 14.43 -6.01
N GLU A 185 0.40 15.01 -4.86
CA GLU A 185 1.04 14.36 -3.74
C GLU A 185 0.01 13.73 -2.81
N PHE A 186 0.26 12.50 -2.37
CA PHE A 186 -0.60 11.71 -1.52
C PHE A 186 0.15 11.26 -0.27
N SER A 187 -0.53 11.29 0.88
CA SER A 187 -0.03 10.67 2.10
C SER A 187 -0.23 9.15 2.01
N GLN A 188 0.84 8.35 2.16
CA GLN A 188 0.76 6.90 2.03
C GLN A 188 -0.12 6.27 3.11
N MET A 189 0.11 6.60 4.39
CA MET A 189 -0.71 6.09 5.51
C MET A 189 -2.03 6.86 5.67
N GLY A 190 -2.08 8.11 5.24
CA GLY A 190 -3.33 8.90 5.22
C GLY A 190 -4.28 8.51 4.09
N LEU A 191 -3.79 7.80 3.06
CA LEU A 191 -4.56 7.31 1.91
C LEU A 191 -5.37 8.41 1.21
N VAL A 192 -4.82 9.63 1.15
CA VAL A 192 -5.51 10.80 0.61
C VAL A 192 -4.54 11.72 -0.11
N GLY A 193 -5.00 12.34 -1.19
CA GLY A 193 -4.30 13.42 -1.87
C GLY A 193 -4.17 14.61 -0.92
N ILE A 194 -2.94 15.01 -0.62
CA ILE A 194 -2.67 16.08 0.34
C ILE A 194 -2.37 17.42 -0.33
N ARG A 195 -1.92 17.40 -1.59
CA ARG A 195 -1.57 18.60 -2.34
C ARG A 195 -1.53 18.36 -3.84
N GLY A 196 -2.26 19.15 -4.62
CA GLY A 196 -2.36 19.02 -6.07
C GLY A 196 -3.80 18.99 -6.56
N GLU A 197 -4.01 18.61 -7.82
CA GLU A 197 -5.33 18.57 -8.47
C GLU A 197 -6.29 17.60 -7.76
N LEU A 198 -5.76 16.47 -7.27
CA LEU A 198 -6.55 15.43 -6.59
C LEU A 198 -6.50 15.57 -5.05
N SER A 199 -6.27 16.79 -4.54
CA SER A 199 -6.30 17.06 -3.09
C SER A 199 -7.67 16.69 -2.48
N GLY A 200 -7.66 15.95 -1.36
CA GLY A 200 -8.83 15.40 -0.70
C GLY A 200 -9.40 14.12 -1.34
N VAL A 201 -8.84 13.63 -2.45
CA VAL A 201 -9.25 12.35 -3.06
C VAL A 201 -8.62 11.20 -2.27
N GLU A 202 -9.46 10.30 -1.77
CA GLU A 202 -9.01 9.07 -1.11
C GLU A 202 -8.53 8.01 -2.12
N VAL A 203 -7.54 7.22 -1.72
CA VAL A 203 -7.08 6.03 -2.44
C VAL A 203 -7.29 4.79 -1.61
N GLU A 204 -7.65 3.69 -2.26
CA GLU A 204 -7.76 2.38 -1.61
C GLU A 204 -6.42 1.65 -1.66
N TYR A 205 -6.24 0.71 -0.73
CA TYR A 205 -5.13 -0.24 -0.76
C TYR A 205 -5.65 -1.67 -0.89
N SER A 206 -4.89 -2.51 -1.59
CA SER A 206 -5.20 -3.93 -1.76
C SER A 206 -4.63 -4.78 -0.63
N PRO A 207 -5.22 -5.96 -0.39
CA PRO A 207 -4.61 -6.95 0.51
C PRO A 207 -3.17 -7.27 0.08
N ALA A 208 -2.27 -7.23 1.03
CA ALA A 208 -0.88 -7.61 0.89
C ALA A 208 -0.42 -8.32 2.17
N VAL A 209 0.58 -9.18 2.05
CA VAL A 209 1.08 -9.99 3.17
C VAL A 209 2.53 -9.62 3.43
N GLU A 210 2.83 -9.17 4.64
CA GLU A 210 4.20 -8.89 5.06
C GLU A 210 4.74 -10.05 5.91
N THR A 211 5.70 -10.80 5.39
CA THR A 211 6.28 -11.96 6.09
C THR A 211 7.71 -12.22 5.62
N THR A 212 8.38 -13.23 6.17
CA THR A 212 9.69 -13.67 5.67
C THR A 212 9.54 -14.34 4.31
N TRP A 213 10.59 -14.31 3.50
CA TRP A 213 10.60 -14.97 2.20
C TRP A 213 10.27 -16.46 2.33
N GLU A 214 10.83 -17.13 3.34
CA GLU A 214 10.58 -18.54 3.62
C GLU A 214 9.11 -18.84 3.91
N ALA A 215 8.48 -18.04 4.79
CA ALA A 215 7.07 -18.21 5.10
C ALA A 215 6.18 -17.92 3.89
N TRP A 216 6.50 -16.87 3.12
CA TRP A 216 5.77 -16.57 1.89
C TRP A 216 5.89 -17.69 0.85
N GLN A 217 7.09 -18.26 0.65
CA GLN A 217 7.28 -19.39 -0.26
C GLN A 217 6.50 -20.63 0.17
N ARG A 218 6.39 -20.92 1.47
CA ARG A 218 5.53 -22.02 1.97
C ARG A 218 4.06 -21.79 1.60
N LEU A 219 3.59 -20.54 1.71
CA LEU A 219 2.21 -20.18 1.36
C LEU A 219 1.96 -20.13 -0.15
N HIS A 220 2.96 -19.71 -0.93
CA HIS A 220 2.87 -19.44 -2.36
C HIS A 220 4.14 -19.89 -3.10
N PRO A 221 4.35 -21.21 -3.30
CA PRO A 221 5.61 -21.75 -3.83
C PRO A 221 5.89 -21.36 -5.29
N GLU A 222 4.87 -20.96 -6.04
CA GLU A 222 4.99 -20.53 -7.45
C GLU A 222 5.33 -19.02 -7.59
N THR A 223 5.63 -18.34 -6.49
CA THR A 223 5.85 -16.89 -6.47
C THR A 223 7.05 -16.45 -7.28
N GLN A 224 6.85 -15.45 -8.15
CA GLN A 224 7.94 -14.71 -8.74
C GLN A 224 8.40 -13.58 -7.80
N VAL A 225 9.70 -13.41 -7.60
CA VAL A 225 10.23 -12.39 -6.68
C VAL A 225 10.95 -11.29 -7.45
N LEU A 226 10.76 -10.05 -7.02
CA LEU A 226 11.36 -8.87 -7.65
C LEU A 226 12.88 -9.02 -7.68
N SER A 227 13.45 -8.85 -8.88
CA SER A 227 14.89 -8.89 -9.10
C SER A 227 15.58 -7.66 -8.52
N ARG A 228 16.81 -7.86 -8.04
CA ARG A 228 17.74 -6.77 -7.69
C ARG A 228 18.26 -6.01 -8.93
N GLU A 229 17.97 -6.48 -10.15
CA GLU A 229 18.30 -5.77 -11.40
C GLU A 229 17.31 -4.64 -11.70
N THR A 230 17.33 -3.59 -10.86
CA THR A 230 16.41 -2.44 -10.95
C THR A 230 16.83 -1.36 -11.96
N GLY A 231 17.98 -1.56 -12.63
CA GLY A 231 18.59 -0.55 -13.51
C GLY A 231 19.45 0.49 -12.77
N ILE A 232 19.55 0.41 -11.45
CA ILE A 232 20.35 1.32 -10.61
C ILE A 232 21.29 0.50 -9.72
N VAL A 233 22.54 0.92 -9.61
CA VAL A 233 23.52 0.26 -8.74
C VAL A 233 23.25 0.63 -7.28
N ARG A 234 22.91 -0.39 -6.48
CA ARG A 234 22.68 -0.31 -5.03
C ARG A 234 23.33 -1.49 -4.33
N ASP A 235 23.66 -1.27 -3.06
CA ASP A 235 24.12 -2.32 -2.15
C ASP A 235 22.92 -2.82 -1.35
N TYR A 236 22.14 -3.73 -1.94
CA TYR A 236 20.92 -4.25 -1.32
C TYR A 236 21.20 -5.10 -0.08
N ASP A 237 22.41 -5.62 0.08
CA ASP A 237 22.82 -6.36 1.28
C ASP A 237 23.02 -5.45 2.50
N ARG A 238 22.95 -4.13 2.30
CA ARG A 238 23.09 -3.12 3.35
C ARG A 238 21.78 -2.36 3.56
N TYR A 239 21.31 -2.36 4.80
CA TYR A 239 20.20 -1.50 5.22
C TYR A 239 20.62 -0.01 5.19
N PRO A 240 19.92 0.87 4.42
CA PRO A 240 20.37 2.25 4.22
C PRO A 240 20.19 3.18 5.42
N TYR A 241 19.29 2.85 6.36
CA TYR A 241 18.96 3.71 7.51
C TYR A 241 19.67 3.30 8.82
N GLY A 242 20.83 2.66 8.75
CA GLY A 242 21.68 2.39 9.91
C GLY A 242 20.97 1.60 11.02
N THR A 243 20.89 2.16 12.24
CA THR A 243 20.27 1.51 13.41
C THR A 243 18.77 1.77 13.55
N TYR A 244 18.17 2.54 12.63
CA TYR A 244 16.84 3.14 12.78
C TYR A 244 15.72 2.14 13.12
N LYS A 245 15.77 0.92 12.57
CA LYS A 245 14.77 -0.13 12.86
C LYS A 245 14.78 -0.61 14.32
N SER A 246 15.86 -0.34 15.05
CA SER A 246 16.10 -0.88 16.40
C SER A 246 16.26 0.19 17.48
N ASP A 247 16.33 1.46 17.11
CA ASP A 247 16.41 2.57 18.07
C ASP A 247 15.09 3.33 18.17
N LYS A 248 15.05 4.32 19.07
CA LYS A 248 13.87 5.15 19.36
C LYS A 248 13.77 6.40 18.49
N SER A 249 14.69 6.60 17.54
CA SER A 249 14.76 7.85 16.81
C SER A 249 13.59 8.02 15.84
N ILE A 250 13.15 9.26 15.70
CA ILE A 250 12.19 9.74 14.71
C ILE A 250 12.91 10.89 14.00
N TYR A 251 13.19 10.73 12.70
CA TYR A 251 14.13 11.60 11.98
C TYR A 251 13.57 12.97 11.63
N PHE A 252 12.25 13.06 11.47
CA PHE A 252 11.56 14.30 11.12
C PHE A 252 10.57 14.68 12.23
N PRO A 253 10.17 15.96 12.32
CA PRO A 253 9.15 16.35 13.28
C PRO A 253 7.87 15.54 13.07
N SER A 254 7.23 15.20 14.18
CA SER A 254 5.95 14.49 14.22
C SER A 254 5.14 15.01 15.40
N THR A 255 3.82 14.86 15.31
CA THR A 255 2.91 15.09 16.45
C THR A 255 2.97 13.97 17.50
N TYR A 256 3.70 12.88 17.24
CA TYR A 256 3.97 11.82 18.20
C TYR A 256 4.53 12.36 19.53
N ASN A 257 3.90 11.98 20.65
CA ASN A 257 4.29 12.41 22.00
C ASN A 257 4.45 11.21 22.93
N ASP A 258 5.69 10.76 23.15
CA ASP A 258 6.03 9.60 23.98
C ASP A 258 5.68 9.72 25.48
N ASN A 259 5.14 10.86 25.92
CA ASN A 259 4.71 11.09 27.30
C ASN A 259 3.20 10.91 27.50
N GLU A 260 2.45 10.65 26.44
CA GLU A 260 0.99 10.63 26.44
C GLU A 260 0.46 9.29 25.92
N ALA A 261 -0.68 8.83 26.46
CA ALA A 261 -1.36 7.67 25.91
C ALA A 261 -2.16 8.09 24.66
N PRO A 262 -2.27 7.25 23.62
CA PRO A 262 -1.76 5.88 23.55
C PRO A 262 -0.28 5.78 23.12
N TYR A 263 0.36 6.87 22.71
CA TYR A 263 1.73 6.86 22.15
C TYR A 263 2.74 6.10 23.02
N ASN A 264 2.66 6.25 24.35
CA ASN A 264 3.59 5.65 25.29
C ASN A 264 3.31 4.18 25.66
N LEU A 265 2.31 3.53 25.08
CA LEU A 265 1.94 2.14 25.39
C LEU A 265 2.98 1.11 24.90
N TYR A 266 3.58 1.34 23.74
CA TYR A 266 4.53 0.43 23.10
C TYR A 266 5.79 1.16 22.66
N HIS A 267 6.86 0.39 22.41
CA HIS A 267 8.07 0.92 21.79
C HIS A 267 7.74 1.52 20.42
N GLU A 268 8.40 2.61 20.04
CA GLU A 268 8.12 3.43 18.86
C GLU A 268 8.11 2.57 17.58
N LYS A 269 9.07 1.64 17.46
CA LYS A 269 9.23 0.71 16.33
C LYS A 269 8.48 -0.61 16.46
N THR A 270 7.58 -0.76 17.42
CA THR A 270 6.72 -1.95 17.53
C THR A 270 5.89 -2.07 16.27
N LEU A 271 5.93 -3.22 15.60
CA LEU A 271 5.04 -3.46 14.45
C LEU A 271 3.60 -3.61 14.93
N THR A 272 2.70 -2.97 14.20
CA THR A 272 1.28 -2.92 14.48
C THR A 272 0.54 -3.10 13.17
N GLN A 273 -0.33 -4.11 13.11
CA GLN A 273 -1.25 -4.26 11.99
C GLN A 273 -2.38 -3.23 12.13
N ILE A 274 -2.69 -2.57 11.03
CA ILE A 274 -3.73 -1.56 10.92
C ILE A 274 -4.87 -2.16 10.11
N LEU A 275 -6.04 -2.24 10.74
CA LEU A 275 -7.28 -2.69 10.13
C LEU A 275 -8.25 -1.52 10.02
N ARG A 276 -8.64 -1.15 8.80
CA ARG A 276 -9.70 -0.18 8.52
C ARG A 276 -10.98 -0.92 8.11
N ILE A 277 -12.08 -0.66 8.82
CA ILE A 277 -13.42 -1.10 8.42
C ILE A 277 -14.32 0.12 8.42
N ASP A 278 -14.76 0.52 7.23
CA ASP A 278 -15.43 1.79 6.97
C ASP A 278 -14.54 2.97 7.45
N ASP A 279 -15.07 3.80 8.36
CA ASP A 279 -14.37 4.96 8.93
C ASP A 279 -13.75 4.67 10.31
N GLN A 280 -13.70 3.39 10.71
CA GLN A 280 -13.15 2.97 11.99
C GLN A 280 -11.84 2.21 11.79
N VAL A 281 -10.89 2.48 12.68
CA VAL A 281 -9.56 1.87 12.66
C VAL A 281 -9.35 1.07 13.95
N LEU A 282 -8.81 -0.13 13.78
CA LEU A 282 -8.32 -0.99 14.85
C LEU A 282 -6.81 -1.19 14.68
N LEU A 283 -6.07 -0.88 15.74
CA LEU A 283 -4.64 -1.17 15.86
C LEU A 283 -4.45 -2.49 16.59
N LEU A 284 -3.69 -3.39 15.96
CA LEU A 284 -3.35 -4.72 16.46
C LEU A 284 -1.82 -4.81 16.66
N PRO A 285 -1.28 -4.36 17.81
CA PRO A 285 0.15 -4.44 18.07
C PRO A 285 0.61 -5.90 18.10
N PHE A 286 1.73 -6.21 17.44
CA PHE A 286 2.24 -7.58 17.37
C PHE A 286 2.51 -8.21 18.75
N PRO A 287 2.99 -7.48 19.78
CA PRO A 287 3.10 -8.03 21.14
C PRO A 287 1.77 -8.45 21.76
N GLU A 288 0.64 -7.90 21.29
CA GLU A 288 -0.70 -8.31 21.74
C GLU A 288 -1.16 -9.56 20.98
N LEU A 289 -0.92 -9.60 19.66
CA LEU A 289 -1.19 -10.79 18.85
C LEU A 289 -0.35 -12.00 19.29
N ASP A 290 0.87 -11.79 19.79
CA ASP A 290 1.72 -12.87 20.33
C ASP A 290 1.11 -13.55 21.56
N LYS A 291 0.29 -12.82 22.34
CA LYS A 291 -0.42 -13.38 23.50
C LYS A 291 -1.57 -14.30 23.09
N ASN A 292 -2.14 -14.08 21.90
CA ASN A 292 -3.21 -14.91 21.36
C ASN A 292 -3.12 -15.02 19.83
N GLN A 293 -2.47 -16.08 19.36
CA GLN A 293 -2.18 -16.33 17.93
C GLN A 293 -3.44 -16.59 17.08
N VAL A 294 -4.56 -16.97 17.72
CA VAL A 294 -5.86 -17.19 17.07
C VAL A 294 -6.88 -16.29 17.74
N PHE A 295 -7.11 -15.13 17.12
CA PHE A 295 -7.94 -14.09 17.69
C PHE A 295 -9.26 -13.99 16.95
N ASN A 296 -10.32 -14.60 17.50
CA ASN A 296 -11.69 -14.33 17.08
C ASN A 296 -12.15 -13.02 17.70
N HIS A 297 -12.64 -12.09 16.89
CA HIS A 297 -13.13 -10.81 17.37
C HIS A 297 -14.23 -10.24 16.48
N GLN A 298 -14.93 -9.25 17.01
CA GLN A 298 -15.87 -8.45 16.25
C GLN A 298 -15.42 -7.00 16.26
N PHE A 299 -15.33 -6.39 15.08
CA PHE A 299 -15.01 -4.98 14.93
C PHE A 299 -15.97 -4.33 13.94
N ASN A 300 -16.59 -3.22 14.34
CA ASN A 300 -17.60 -2.50 13.54
C ASN A 300 -18.68 -3.45 12.93
N ASN A 301 -19.24 -4.34 13.75
CA ASN A 301 -20.24 -5.37 13.36
C ASN A 301 -19.77 -6.36 12.27
N LYS A 302 -18.46 -6.57 12.13
CA LYS A 302 -17.88 -7.62 11.28
C LYS A 302 -17.27 -8.69 12.17
N ASP A 303 -17.62 -9.94 11.93
CA ASP A 303 -16.99 -11.09 12.56
C ASP A 303 -15.68 -11.42 11.83
N LEU A 304 -14.59 -11.45 12.60
CA LEU A 304 -13.23 -11.47 12.11
C LEU A 304 -12.39 -12.51 12.83
N LEU A 305 -11.41 -13.02 12.10
CA LEU A 305 -10.35 -13.89 12.60
C LEU A 305 -9.02 -13.24 12.28
N THR A 306 -8.23 -12.88 13.29
CA THR A 306 -6.82 -12.51 13.11
C THR A 306 -5.93 -13.68 13.53
N LEU A 307 -5.10 -14.14 12.60
CA LEU A 307 -4.08 -15.17 12.79
C LEU A 307 -2.71 -14.52 12.87
N TYR A 308 -1.88 -14.99 13.80
CA TYR A 308 -0.51 -14.47 13.97
C TYR A 308 0.52 -15.59 14.13
N GLU A 309 1.56 -15.56 13.31
CA GLU A 309 2.75 -16.40 13.42
C GLU A 309 3.94 -15.53 13.87
N PRO A 310 4.35 -15.60 15.14
CA PRO A 310 5.37 -14.71 15.71
C PRO A 310 6.75 -14.84 15.05
N ASP A 311 7.18 -16.06 14.73
CA ASP A 311 8.53 -16.33 14.21
C ASP A 311 8.74 -15.77 12.80
N GLU A 312 7.65 -15.49 12.09
CA GLU A 312 7.64 -14.95 10.73
C GLU A 312 7.10 -13.50 10.70
N ALA A 313 6.67 -12.98 11.85
CA ALA A 313 5.99 -11.70 12.01
C ALA A 313 4.89 -11.54 10.96
N LEU A 314 4.06 -12.57 10.83
CA LEU A 314 2.99 -12.72 9.84
C LEU A 314 1.65 -12.61 10.55
N ALA A 315 0.91 -11.53 10.27
CA ALA A 315 -0.45 -11.33 10.73
C ALA A 315 -1.41 -11.30 9.54
N LEU A 316 -2.47 -12.10 9.58
CA LEU A 316 -3.52 -12.11 8.54
C LEU A 316 -4.89 -11.98 9.21
N THR A 317 -5.72 -11.08 8.71
CA THR A 317 -7.10 -10.90 9.18
C THR A 317 -8.08 -11.34 8.11
N TYR A 318 -8.99 -12.23 8.47
CA TYR A 318 -10.04 -12.76 7.61
C TYR A 318 -11.42 -12.35 8.14
N SER A 319 -12.41 -12.31 7.25
CA SER A 319 -13.79 -12.50 7.70
C SER A 319 -13.97 -13.95 8.15
N SER A 320 -14.51 -14.15 9.34
CA SER A 320 -14.82 -15.49 9.87
C SER A 320 -16.16 -16.04 9.36
N ILE A 321 -16.83 -15.32 8.44
CA ILE A 321 -18.11 -15.71 7.89
C ILE A 321 -17.92 -16.67 6.72
N VAL A 322 -18.47 -17.87 6.84
CA VAL A 322 -18.53 -18.88 5.77
C VAL A 322 -19.97 -19.32 5.61
N ASN A 323 -20.51 -19.27 4.38
CA ASN A 323 -21.90 -19.62 4.11
C ASN A 323 -22.92 -18.89 5.02
N ASP A 324 -22.71 -17.58 5.22
CA ASP A 324 -23.51 -16.69 6.08
C ASP A 324 -23.51 -17.04 7.58
N ILE A 325 -22.56 -17.88 8.03
CA ILE A 325 -22.39 -18.25 9.43
C ILE A 325 -21.02 -17.77 9.91
N ALA A 326 -20.99 -17.02 11.00
CA ALA A 326 -19.76 -16.68 11.71
C ALA A 326 -19.22 -17.93 12.43
N LEU A 327 -17.99 -18.30 12.11
CA LEU A 327 -17.28 -19.42 12.72
C LEU A 327 -16.32 -18.94 13.83
N GLU A 328 -16.02 -19.83 14.77
CA GLU A 328 -15.10 -19.63 15.88
C GLU A 328 -13.91 -20.58 15.76
N PHE A 329 -12.70 -20.02 15.77
CA PHE A 329 -11.46 -20.76 15.50
C PHE A 329 -10.62 -20.98 16.75
N SER A 330 -9.83 -22.03 16.74
CA SER A 330 -8.80 -22.32 17.74
C SER A 330 -7.56 -22.94 17.08
N SER A 331 -6.41 -22.90 17.77
CA SER A 331 -5.19 -23.54 17.26
C SER A 331 -5.40 -25.06 17.16
N TYR A 332 -4.95 -25.65 16.04
CA TYR A 332 -4.99 -27.09 15.85
C TYR A 332 -3.61 -27.72 16.08
N GLN A 333 -3.57 -28.81 16.84
CA GLN A 333 -2.38 -29.64 17.01
C GLN A 333 -2.69 -31.08 16.58
N ASP A 334 -2.01 -31.58 15.55
CA ASP A 334 -2.16 -32.97 15.12
C ASP A 334 -1.38 -33.92 16.04
N SER A 335 -1.94 -34.17 17.22
CA SER A 335 -1.37 -35.12 18.19
C SER A 335 -1.25 -36.57 17.68
N SER A 336 -1.89 -36.88 16.55
CA SER A 336 -1.99 -38.24 15.99
C SER A 336 -1.29 -38.43 14.65
N ASN A 337 -0.69 -37.38 14.08
CA ASN A 337 -0.18 -37.33 12.71
C ASN A 337 -1.20 -37.84 11.67
N SER A 338 -2.48 -37.58 11.93
CA SER A 338 -3.62 -38.09 11.15
C SER A 338 -3.70 -37.49 9.75
N LEU A 339 -3.16 -36.29 9.56
CA LEU A 339 -3.20 -35.60 8.28
C LEU A 339 -2.09 -36.03 7.31
N ASN A 340 -1.08 -36.78 7.78
CA ASN A 340 0.17 -37.04 7.01
C ASN A 340 0.75 -35.76 6.37
N ILE A 341 0.56 -34.62 7.02
CA ILE A 341 1.12 -33.33 6.62
C ILE A 341 2.50 -33.25 7.27
N ASP A 342 3.51 -32.84 6.51
CA ASP A 342 4.84 -32.59 7.08
C ASP A 342 4.81 -31.26 7.86
N LEU A 343 4.30 -31.33 9.08
CA LEU A 343 4.18 -30.19 10.00
C LEU A 343 5.54 -29.54 10.35
N THR A 344 6.67 -30.11 9.93
CA THR A 344 7.98 -29.50 10.14
C THR A 344 8.28 -28.35 9.17
N LEU A 345 7.49 -28.24 8.08
CA LEU A 345 7.63 -27.23 7.04
C LEU A 345 6.41 -26.34 6.89
N ASP A 346 5.32 -26.62 7.60
CA ASP A 346 4.06 -25.90 7.47
C ASP A 346 3.83 -24.93 8.63
N LEU A 347 3.24 -23.78 8.30
CA LEU A 347 2.74 -22.81 9.28
C LEU A 347 1.63 -23.43 10.14
N GLN A 348 1.34 -22.83 11.30
CA GLN A 348 0.30 -23.31 12.21
C GLN A 348 -1.04 -23.54 11.47
N LEU A 349 -1.71 -24.65 11.83
CA LEU A 349 -3.05 -24.98 11.38
C LEU A 349 -4.09 -24.59 12.43
N PHE A 350 -5.32 -24.40 11.98
CA PHE A 350 -6.44 -23.94 12.81
C PHE A 350 -7.63 -24.86 12.65
N ILE A 351 -8.50 -24.92 13.66
CA ILE A 351 -9.73 -25.71 13.64
C ILE A 351 -10.91 -24.84 14.08
N ASP A 352 -12.02 -24.96 13.35
CA ASP A 352 -13.28 -24.30 13.72
C ASP A 352 -14.17 -25.22 14.59
N GLU A 353 -15.28 -24.67 15.09
CA GLU A 353 -16.24 -25.39 15.92
C GLU A 353 -16.98 -26.52 15.18
N SER A 354 -16.93 -26.54 13.85
CA SER A 354 -17.46 -27.62 13.01
C SER A 354 -16.48 -28.80 12.87
N ASN A 355 -15.27 -28.68 13.42
CA ASN A 355 -14.14 -29.58 13.23
C ASN A 355 -13.59 -29.59 11.79
N THR A 356 -13.68 -28.46 11.08
CA THR A 356 -12.93 -28.25 9.85
C THR A 356 -11.54 -27.71 10.19
N ILE A 357 -10.52 -28.26 9.54
CA ILE A 357 -9.12 -27.85 9.71
C ILE A 357 -8.75 -26.92 8.55
N TRP A 358 -8.12 -25.80 8.89
CA TRP A 358 -7.78 -24.70 8.00
C TRP A 358 -6.27 -24.47 8.02
N ASN A 359 -5.70 -24.13 6.87
CA ASN A 359 -4.33 -23.65 6.79
C ASN A 359 -4.24 -22.13 7.00
N PHE A 360 -3.01 -21.61 7.09
CA PHE A 360 -2.77 -20.18 7.35
C PHE A 360 -3.24 -19.25 6.21
N ASN A 361 -3.38 -19.76 4.99
CA ASN A 361 -4.00 -19.05 3.85
C ASN A 361 -5.54 -18.98 3.94
N GLY A 362 -6.14 -19.53 4.99
CA GLY A 362 -7.60 -19.54 5.17
C GLY A 362 -8.30 -20.57 4.27
N LEU A 363 -7.60 -21.58 3.76
CA LEU A 363 -8.20 -22.69 3.01
C LEU A 363 -8.56 -23.82 3.96
N ALA A 364 -9.80 -24.30 3.89
CA ALA A 364 -10.22 -25.52 4.58
C ALA A 364 -9.62 -26.75 3.90
N ILE A 365 -8.71 -27.45 4.59
CA ILE A 365 -7.97 -28.59 4.05
C ILE A 365 -8.55 -29.95 4.45
N SER A 366 -9.39 -30.00 5.49
CA SER A 366 -10.04 -31.22 5.98
C SER A 366 -11.31 -30.90 6.77
N GLY A 367 -12.28 -31.82 6.79
CA GLY A 367 -13.52 -31.69 7.57
C GLY A 367 -14.72 -31.22 6.75
N PRO A 368 -15.84 -30.85 7.41
CA PRO A 368 -17.12 -30.55 6.74
C PRO A 368 -17.08 -29.44 5.70
N LEU A 369 -16.23 -28.42 5.89
CA LEU A 369 -16.11 -27.28 4.99
C LEU A 369 -14.89 -27.39 4.06
N GLN A 370 -14.34 -28.58 3.85
CA GLN A 370 -13.16 -28.78 3.00
C GLN A 370 -13.33 -28.16 1.61
N GLY A 371 -12.34 -27.34 1.21
CA GLY A 371 -12.33 -26.60 -0.06
C GLY A 371 -12.89 -25.19 0.02
N GLU A 372 -13.54 -24.81 1.12
CA GLU A 372 -13.96 -23.42 1.37
C GLU A 372 -12.75 -22.52 1.67
N GLN A 373 -12.88 -21.23 1.35
CA GLN A 373 -11.82 -20.23 1.44
C GLN A 373 -12.31 -19.03 2.25
N LEU A 374 -11.60 -18.67 3.31
CA LEU A 374 -11.85 -17.44 4.06
C LEU A 374 -11.51 -16.21 3.21
N THR A 375 -12.27 -15.14 3.39
CA THR A 375 -12.05 -13.87 2.70
C THR A 375 -11.04 -13.04 3.48
N LEU A 376 -9.85 -12.81 2.89
CA LEU A 376 -8.81 -11.96 3.47
C LEU A 376 -9.27 -10.50 3.46
N ILE A 377 -9.10 -9.83 4.61
CA ILE A 377 -9.38 -8.40 4.77
C ILE A 377 -8.09 -7.62 4.55
N ALA A 378 -8.17 -6.52 3.80
CA ALA A 378 -7.01 -5.67 3.53
C ALA A 378 -6.51 -5.01 4.83
N THR A 379 -5.30 -5.36 5.22
CA THR A 379 -4.55 -4.71 6.31
C THR A 379 -3.18 -4.31 5.81
N TYR A 380 -2.53 -3.41 6.53
CA TYR A 380 -1.10 -3.11 6.35
C TYR A 380 -0.45 -2.93 7.71
N ASN A 381 0.88 -3.03 7.77
CA ASN A 381 1.60 -2.80 9.02
C ASN A 381 2.15 -1.38 9.07
N ALA A 382 2.44 -0.90 10.27
CA ALA A 382 3.30 0.24 10.50
C ALA A 382 3.97 0.13 11.88
N PHE A 383 5.00 0.92 12.11
CA PHE A 383 5.55 1.16 13.43
C PHE A 383 4.53 1.90 14.30
N TRP A 384 4.49 1.54 15.59
CA TRP A 384 3.55 2.06 16.57
C TRP A 384 3.48 3.59 16.59
N PHE A 385 4.64 4.27 16.56
CA PHE A 385 4.65 5.73 16.58
C PHE A 385 3.90 6.34 15.39
N ALA A 386 4.00 5.72 14.21
CA ALA A 386 3.31 6.18 13.01
C ALA A 386 1.83 5.77 13.05
N ALA A 387 1.54 4.53 13.43
CA ALA A 387 0.18 4.00 13.52
C ALA A 387 -0.69 4.84 14.48
N SER A 388 -0.17 5.11 15.68
CA SER A 388 -0.87 5.91 16.71
C SER A 388 -0.96 7.39 16.37
N THR A 389 0.00 7.95 15.63
CA THR A 389 -0.07 9.34 15.16
C THR A 389 -1.09 9.53 14.04
N PHE A 390 -1.08 8.67 13.02
CA PHE A 390 -2.03 8.74 11.91
C PHE A 390 -3.45 8.39 12.35
N HIS A 391 -3.59 7.49 13.32
CA HIS A 391 -4.88 6.97 13.78
C HIS A 391 -5.05 7.20 15.29
N SER A 392 -4.93 8.45 15.73
CA SER A 392 -4.97 8.82 17.16
C SER A 392 -6.30 8.50 17.85
N SER A 393 -7.39 8.38 17.09
CA SER A 393 -8.72 7.96 17.59
C SER A 393 -9.01 6.48 17.36
N ALA A 394 -8.02 5.66 16.98
CA ALA A 394 -8.24 4.25 16.72
C ALA A 394 -8.58 3.47 17.99
N ASN A 395 -9.34 2.40 17.80
CA ASN A 395 -9.45 1.35 18.81
C ASN A 395 -8.10 0.63 18.86
N ILE A 396 -7.65 0.23 20.03
CA ILE A 396 -6.38 -0.48 20.22
C ILE A 396 -6.68 -1.78 20.93
N LEU A 397 -6.23 -2.89 20.35
CA LEU A 397 -6.24 -4.18 21.04
C LEU A 397 -5.25 -4.13 22.19
N VAL A 398 -5.73 -4.35 23.41
CA VAL A 398 -4.90 -4.61 24.60
C VAL A 398 -5.42 -5.86 25.29
N ILE A 399 -4.54 -6.85 25.49
CA ILE A 399 -4.85 -8.11 26.16
C ILE A 399 -4.17 -8.13 27.54
N ASP A 400 -4.99 -8.14 28.59
CA ASP A 400 -4.58 -8.29 30.00
C ASP A 400 -5.25 -9.52 30.63
N GLY A 401 -4.51 -10.63 30.65
CA GLY A 401 -5.05 -11.94 31.07
C GLY A 401 -6.16 -12.40 30.12
N GLU A 402 -7.36 -12.63 30.66
CA GLU A 402 -8.56 -12.96 29.88
C GLU A 402 -9.33 -11.71 29.40
N ASN A 403 -8.94 -10.50 29.84
CA ASN A 403 -9.63 -9.28 29.46
C ASN A 403 -9.07 -8.75 28.15
N ILE A 404 -9.92 -8.68 27.14
CA ILE A 404 -9.66 -8.00 25.86
C ILE A 404 -10.29 -6.61 25.96
N GLN A 405 -9.47 -5.57 25.80
CA GLN A 405 -9.94 -4.18 25.74
C GLN A 405 -9.72 -3.62 24.34
N PHE A 406 -10.74 -2.90 23.87
CA PHE A 406 -10.74 -2.13 22.62
C PHE A 406 -11.09 -0.68 22.94
N ASP A 407 -10.42 -0.06 23.92
CA ASP A 407 -10.68 1.36 24.20
C ASP A 407 -9.53 1.97 24.99
N VAL A 408 -8.51 2.45 24.26
CA VAL A 408 -7.58 3.46 24.77
C VAL A 408 -7.73 4.68 23.88
N THR A 409 -8.89 5.33 23.98
CA THR A 409 -9.07 6.63 23.35
C THR A 409 -8.26 7.66 24.15
N PRO A 410 -7.32 8.41 23.55
CA PRO A 410 -6.73 9.57 24.23
C PRO A 410 -7.85 10.55 24.59
N GLU A 411 -7.88 11.03 25.84
CA GLU A 411 -8.61 12.25 26.16
C GLU A 411 -7.98 13.37 25.32
N LEU A 412 -8.57 13.69 24.17
CA LEU A 412 -8.22 14.88 23.42
C LEU A 412 -8.37 16.06 24.38
N GLN A 413 -7.26 16.67 24.80
CA GLN A 413 -7.35 18.00 25.39
C GLN A 413 -7.95 18.91 24.34
N ASP A 414 -9.11 19.49 24.64
CA ASP A 414 -9.74 20.57 23.87
C ASP A 414 -8.69 21.65 23.60
N THR A 415 -8.02 21.54 22.46
CA THR A 415 -7.43 22.69 21.79
C THR A 415 -8.55 23.21 20.91
N ASP A 416 -8.90 24.49 21.07
CA ASP A 416 -10.05 25.13 20.44
C ASP A 416 -10.12 24.87 18.92
N PHE A 417 -10.72 23.75 18.52
CA PHE A 417 -11.16 23.53 17.16
C PHE A 417 -12.39 24.39 16.97
N VAL A 418 -12.27 25.44 16.17
CA VAL A 418 -13.41 26.16 15.64
C VAL A 418 -14.24 25.15 14.85
N SER A 419 -15.32 24.66 15.45
CA SER A 419 -16.25 23.73 14.83
C SER A 419 -16.81 24.36 13.55
N PHE A 420 -16.47 23.83 12.38
CA PHE A 420 -17.27 24.08 11.19
C PHE A 420 -18.50 23.19 11.27
N SER A 421 -19.63 23.80 11.64
CA SER A 421 -20.95 23.17 11.59
C SER A 421 -21.28 22.74 10.15
N PRO A 422 -21.81 21.53 9.91
CA PRO A 422 -22.20 21.08 8.58
C PRO A 422 -23.53 21.68 8.07
N PHE A 423 -24.08 22.70 8.74
CA PHE A 423 -25.33 23.35 8.33
C PHE A 423 -25.11 24.71 7.65
N PHE A 424 -24.53 24.72 6.45
CA PHE A 424 -24.62 25.88 5.55
C PHE A 424 -24.68 25.51 4.06
N PHE A 425 -25.51 24.53 3.69
CA PHE A 425 -26.01 24.39 2.31
C PHE A 425 -27.51 24.06 2.32
N ALA A 426 -28.33 24.96 2.85
CA ALA A 426 -29.77 24.95 2.62
C ALA A 426 -30.31 26.38 2.71
N GLY A 427 -30.26 27.14 1.62
CA GLY A 427 -30.84 28.48 1.64
C GLY A 427 -30.58 29.38 0.44
N LEU A 428 -30.87 28.94 -0.80
CA LEU A 428 -31.38 29.87 -1.82
C LEU A 428 -32.12 29.13 -2.95
N LEU A 429 -33.29 28.60 -2.62
CA LEU A 429 -34.28 28.16 -3.60
C LEU A 429 -35.05 29.42 -4.07
N VAL A 430 -34.54 30.12 -5.08
CA VAL A 430 -35.31 31.18 -5.76
C VAL A 430 -36.26 30.51 -6.74
N LEU A 431 -37.53 30.47 -6.34
CA LEU A 431 -38.69 30.17 -7.17
C LEU A 431 -38.76 31.14 -8.35
N ILE A 432 -38.50 30.66 -9.57
CA ILE A 432 -39.01 31.29 -10.79
C ILE A 432 -40.23 30.47 -11.25
N VAL A 433 -41.41 31.00 -10.94
CA VAL A 433 -42.70 30.50 -11.46
C VAL A 433 -42.86 30.97 -12.91
N PRO A 434 -43.15 30.09 -13.89
CA PRO A 434 -43.53 30.52 -15.22
C PRO A 434 -45.02 30.86 -15.24
N VAL A 435 -45.35 32.15 -15.26
CA VAL A 435 -46.72 32.61 -15.55
C VAL A 435 -46.92 32.60 -17.06
N TYR A 436 -47.58 31.55 -17.55
CA TYR A 436 -48.30 31.58 -18.82
C TYR A 436 -49.66 32.23 -18.59
N ILE A 437 -49.99 33.33 -19.28
CA ILE A 437 -51.35 33.69 -19.78
C ILE A 437 -51.24 34.87 -20.75
N LEU A 438 -51.50 34.56 -22.03
CA LEU A 438 -52.25 35.29 -23.06
C LEU A 438 -52.46 36.82 -22.92
N ARG A 439 -51.97 37.60 -23.89
CA ARG A 439 -52.80 38.25 -24.94
C ARG A 439 -52.01 39.19 -25.89
N ARG A 440 -52.08 38.83 -27.18
CA ARG A 440 -52.23 39.66 -28.41
C ARG A 440 -52.17 41.20 -28.33
N LYS A 441 -51.55 41.74 -29.41
CA LYS A 441 -51.85 42.99 -30.17
C LYS A 441 -51.43 44.29 -29.48
N ASP A 442 -50.88 45.32 -30.12
CA ASP A 442 -50.66 45.73 -31.52
C ASP A 442 -49.55 46.80 -31.52
N LYS A 443 -48.85 46.98 -32.67
CA LYS A 443 -48.34 48.24 -33.29
C LYS A 443 -47.80 49.36 -32.36
N LEU A 444 -46.59 49.89 -32.55
CA LEU A 444 -46.07 50.56 -33.76
C LEU A 444 -44.56 50.76 -33.61
#